data_AF-M0B8H8-F1
#
_entry.id   AF-M0B8H8-F1
#
_cell.length_a   1.000
_cell.length_b   1.000
_cell.length_c   1.000
_cell.angle_alpha   90.00
_cell.angle_beta   90.00
_cell.angle_gamma   90.00
#
_symmetry.space_group_name_H-M   'P 1'
#
loop_
_entity.id
_entity.type
_entity.pdbx_description
1 polymer ?
#
loop_
_entity_poly.entity_id
_entity_poly.type
_entity_poly.pdbx_seq_one_letter_code
_entity_poly.pdbx_strand_id
1 'polypeptide(L)'
;SEPAHVSRALQEMRADIADELTSAREEYNGHPDELTPVVEGVWIRIDGADAWKGAWFTANKLSNADEFADDTIMSFQYESNDGADSRSEFEVDFEGRPDVFASHLRFNMEPEDLANPNGGRTAEAEFAIEFKNEDDRIYGEMFDALDELLAVDNAFTVTMHTQIRVIESSEVTQL
;
A
#
# COMPACT_ATOMS: atom_id res chain seq x y z
N SER A 1 3.73 9.67 7.76
CA SER A 1 5.16 9.37 7.54
C SER A 1 5.65 10.07 6.28
N GLU A 2 6.96 10.32 6.14
CA GLU A 2 7.55 10.80 4.88
C GLU A 2 7.70 9.64 3.88
N PRO A 3 7.76 9.89 2.56
CA PRO A 3 8.02 8.83 1.59
C PRO A 3 9.39 8.17 1.80
N ALA A 4 9.43 6.83 1.85
CA ALA A 4 10.64 6.03 2.03
C ALA A 4 10.62 4.77 1.16
N HIS A 5 11.77 4.14 0.91
CA HIS A 5 11.81 2.83 0.27
C HIS A 5 11.01 1.81 1.09
N VAL A 6 10.36 0.85 0.43
CA VAL A 6 9.37 -0.05 1.04
C VAL A 6 9.86 -0.69 2.33
N SER A 7 11.06 -1.30 2.35
CA SER A 7 11.59 -1.93 3.55
C SER A 7 11.78 -0.95 4.71
N ARG A 8 12.16 0.30 4.42
CA ARG A 8 12.26 1.35 5.44
C ARG A 8 10.88 1.80 5.91
N ALA A 9 9.94 2.01 5.01
CA ALA A 9 8.57 2.40 5.35
C ALA A 9 7.89 1.33 6.23
N LEU A 10 8.08 0.05 5.91
CA LEU A 10 7.63 -1.08 6.74
C LEU A 10 8.30 -1.08 8.12
N GLN A 11 9.61 -0.85 8.20
CA GLN A 11 10.32 -0.79 9.48
C GLN A 11 9.85 0.38 10.36
N GLU A 12 9.67 1.57 9.78
CA GLU A 12 9.17 2.75 10.50
C GLU A 12 7.74 2.49 11.01
N MET A 13 6.85 1.98 10.15
CA MET A 13 5.48 1.63 10.54
C MET A 13 5.43 0.56 11.65
N ARG A 14 6.30 -0.46 11.59
CA ARG A 14 6.40 -1.47 12.66
C ARG A 14 6.88 -0.87 13.98
N ALA A 15 7.79 0.11 13.94
CA ALA A 15 8.24 0.82 15.13
C ALA A 15 7.10 1.64 15.73
N ASP A 16 6.37 2.39 14.90
CA ASP A 16 5.21 3.18 15.33
C ASP A 16 4.14 2.28 15.98
N ILE A 17 3.84 1.13 15.38
CA ILE A 17 2.92 0.14 15.97
C ILE A 17 3.45 -0.38 17.30
N ALA A 18 4.74 -0.71 17.41
CA ALA A 18 5.32 -1.26 18.64
C ALA A 18 5.20 -0.27 19.81
N ASP A 19 5.35 1.03 19.55
CA ASP A 19 5.15 2.09 20.54
C ASP A 19 3.69 2.18 20.98
N GLU A 20 2.73 2.16 20.04
CA GLU A 20 1.30 2.15 20.34
C GLU A 20 0.85 0.89 21.11
N LEU A 21 1.37 -0.28 20.73
CA LEU A 21 1.09 -1.53 21.45
C LEU A 21 1.68 -1.55 22.86
N THR A 22 2.81 -0.88 23.07
CA THR A 22 3.40 -0.72 24.41
C THR A 22 2.46 0.11 25.28
N SER A 23 1.98 1.24 24.76
CA SER A 23 1.00 2.08 25.45
C SER A 23 -0.29 1.32 25.78
N ALA A 24 -0.85 0.58 24.81
CA ALA A 24 -2.06 -0.21 25.02
C ALA A 24 -1.90 -1.28 26.11
N ARG A 25 -0.73 -1.92 26.18
CA ARG A 25 -0.42 -2.92 27.22
C ARG A 25 -0.27 -2.31 28.62
N GLU A 26 0.24 -1.09 28.72
CA GLU A 26 0.36 -0.38 30.00
C GLU A 26 -1.00 0.10 30.54
N GLU A 27 -1.93 0.44 29.64
CA GLU A 27 -3.29 0.89 30.00
C GLU A 27 -4.25 -0.28 30.32
N TYR A 28 -3.93 -1.49 29.86
CA TYR A 28 -4.79 -2.66 30.03
C TYR A 28 -4.78 -3.19 31.47
N ASN A 29 -5.97 -3.38 32.04
CA ASN A 29 -6.15 -3.82 33.43
C ASN A 29 -5.97 -5.34 33.63
N GLY A 30 -5.74 -6.12 32.56
CA GLY A 30 -5.50 -7.56 32.59
C GLY A 30 -4.02 -7.92 32.40
N HIS A 31 -3.72 -9.16 32.02
CA HIS A 31 -2.34 -9.54 31.73
C HIS A 31 -1.96 -9.07 30.30
N PRO A 32 -0.85 -8.36 30.07
CA PRO A 32 -0.50 -7.84 28.75
C PRO A 32 -0.42 -8.89 27.62
N ASP A 33 -0.07 -10.14 27.96
CA ASP A 33 -0.03 -11.27 27.01
C ASP A 33 -1.43 -11.76 26.58
N GLU A 34 -2.49 -11.25 27.22
CA GLU A 34 -3.87 -11.48 26.79
C GLU A 34 -4.27 -10.54 25.65
N LEU A 35 -3.40 -9.65 25.18
CA LEU A 35 -3.69 -8.77 24.05
C LEU A 35 -3.04 -9.27 22.76
N THR A 36 -3.85 -9.43 21.72
CA THR A 36 -3.42 -9.77 20.37
C THR A 36 -3.69 -8.60 19.41
N PRO A 37 -2.65 -8.08 18.72
CA PRO A 37 -2.83 -7.10 17.66
C PRO A 37 -3.24 -7.76 16.34
N VAL A 38 -4.35 -7.30 15.78
CA VAL A 38 -4.88 -7.72 14.48
C VAL A 38 -4.84 -6.55 13.50
N VAL A 39 -4.50 -6.82 12.25
CA VAL A 39 -4.44 -5.83 11.18
C VAL A 39 -5.80 -5.73 10.52
N GLU A 40 -6.37 -4.53 10.47
CA GLU A 40 -7.64 -4.26 9.79
C GLU A 40 -7.42 -3.76 8.36
N GLY A 41 -6.32 -3.06 8.11
CA GLY A 41 -5.94 -2.67 6.77
C GLY A 41 -4.56 -2.04 6.64
N VAL A 42 -4.10 -1.96 5.39
CA VAL A 42 -2.84 -1.35 5.00
C VAL A 42 -3.06 -0.50 3.74
N TRP A 43 -2.57 0.73 3.77
CA TRP A 43 -2.62 1.67 2.65
C TRP A 43 -1.20 1.99 2.19
N ILE A 44 -0.96 1.84 0.89
CA ILE A 44 0.34 2.08 0.25
C ILE A 44 0.16 3.14 -0.82
N ARG A 45 0.75 4.31 -0.60
CA ARG A 45 0.71 5.45 -1.52
C ARG A 45 2.05 5.63 -2.23
N ILE A 46 1.99 5.87 -3.54
CA ILE A 46 3.14 6.12 -4.42
C ILE A 46 2.86 7.39 -5.22
N ASP A 47 3.75 8.36 -5.14
CA ASP A 47 3.57 9.67 -5.76
C ASP A 47 4.73 10.03 -6.70
N GLY A 48 4.44 10.94 -7.63
CA GLY A 48 5.44 11.58 -8.48
C GLY A 48 5.94 10.69 -9.61
N ALA A 49 7.17 10.93 -10.06
CA ALA A 49 7.71 10.31 -11.28
C ALA A 49 7.74 8.78 -11.23
N ASP A 50 7.78 8.20 -10.04
CA ASP A 50 7.84 6.75 -9.85
C ASP A 50 6.46 6.10 -9.74
N ALA A 51 5.38 6.87 -9.59
CA ALA A 51 4.05 6.31 -9.33
C ALA A 51 3.56 5.38 -10.45
N TRP A 52 3.90 5.64 -11.71
CA TRP A 52 3.54 4.74 -12.82
C TRP A 52 4.18 3.36 -12.66
N LYS A 53 5.52 3.34 -12.57
CA LYS A 53 6.30 2.10 -12.49
C LYS A 53 6.07 1.38 -11.16
N GLY A 54 5.98 2.15 -10.08
CA GLY A 54 5.68 1.67 -8.73
C GLY A 54 4.29 1.04 -8.67
N ALA A 55 3.26 1.70 -9.23
CA ALA A 55 1.90 1.16 -9.28
C ALA A 55 1.86 -0.16 -10.05
N TRP A 56 2.49 -0.22 -11.22
CA TRP A 56 2.55 -1.46 -11.99
C TRP A 56 3.22 -2.60 -11.21
N PHE A 57 4.38 -2.33 -10.61
CA PHE A 57 5.10 -3.31 -9.82
C PHE A 57 4.28 -3.81 -8.63
N THR A 58 3.74 -2.89 -7.83
CA THR A 58 2.96 -3.20 -6.63
C THR A 58 1.68 -3.95 -7.01
N ALA A 59 0.97 -3.50 -8.05
CA ALA A 59 -0.21 -4.19 -8.55
C ALA A 59 0.10 -5.62 -8.99
N ASN A 60 1.20 -5.82 -9.72
CA ASN A 60 1.63 -7.14 -10.16
C ASN A 60 2.07 -8.04 -8.99
N LYS A 61 2.59 -7.49 -7.90
CA LYS A 61 2.95 -8.29 -6.71
C LYS A 61 1.71 -8.68 -5.90
N LEU A 62 0.84 -7.72 -5.59
CA LEU A 62 -0.35 -7.95 -4.77
C LEU A 62 -1.39 -8.83 -5.47
N SER A 63 -1.57 -8.68 -6.80
CA SER A 63 -2.50 -9.53 -7.56
C SER A 63 -2.09 -11.00 -7.67
N ASN A 64 -0.80 -11.30 -7.52
CA ASN A 64 -0.28 -12.67 -7.59
C ASN A 64 -0.14 -13.33 -6.21
N ALA A 65 -0.49 -12.63 -5.14
CA ALA A 65 -0.45 -13.14 -3.78
C ALA A 65 -1.88 -13.45 -3.33
N ASP A 66 -2.21 -14.74 -3.17
CA ASP A 66 -3.54 -15.19 -2.73
C ASP A 66 -3.98 -14.53 -1.41
N GLU A 67 -3.02 -14.17 -0.56
CA GLU A 67 -3.26 -13.49 0.72
C GLU A 67 -3.79 -12.06 0.60
N PHE A 68 -3.53 -11.36 -0.53
CA PHE A 68 -3.90 -9.95 -0.69
C PHE A 68 -4.81 -9.70 -1.91
N ALA A 69 -4.84 -10.62 -2.87
CA ALA A 69 -5.43 -10.37 -4.20
C ALA A 69 -6.95 -10.10 -4.18
N ASP A 70 -7.67 -10.61 -3.17
CA ASP A 70 -9.12 -10.45 -3.05
C ASP A 70 -9.52 -9.27 -2.13
N ASP A 71 -8.59 -8.81 -1.27
CA ASP A 71 -8.81 -7.73 -0.30
C ASP A 71 -8.15 -6.41 -0.73
N THR A 72 -7.38 -6.41 -1.83
CA THR A 72 -6.73 -5.20 -2.36
C THR A 72 -7.59 -4.51 -3.42
N ILE A 73 -7.86 -3.23 -3.19
CA ILE A 73 -8.35 -2.28 -4.19
C ILE A 73 -7.24 -1.26 -4.48
N MET A 74 -7.17 -0.80 -5.73
CA MET A 74 -6.25 0.27 -6.10
C MET A 74 -6.95 1.42 -6.81
N SER A 75 -6.44 2.62 -6.54
CA SER A 75 -6.70 3.81 -7.33
C SER A 75 -5.39 4.27 -7.99
N PHE A 76 -5.48 4.76 -9.22
CA PHE A 76 -4.37 5.32 -9.94
C PHE A 76 -4.85 6.51 -10.77
N GLN A 77 -4.10 7.60 -10.68
CA GLN A 77 -4.33 8.83 -11.43
C GLN A 77 -3.01 9.25 -12.07
N TYR A 78 -3.06 9.56 -13.36
CA TYR A 78 -1.94 10.11 -14.11
C TYR A 78 -2.43 11.21 -15.02
N GLU A 79 -1.77 12.36 -14.95
CA GLU A 79 -2.04 13.51 -15.82
C GLU A 79 -0.72 13.96 -16.45
N SER A 80 -0.72 14.14 -17.77
CA SER A 80 0.35 14.83 -18.48
C SER A 80 -0.22 15.89 -19.41
N ASN A 81 0.39 17.08 -19.36
CA ASN A 81 0.05 18.19 -20.22
C ASN A 81 1.26 18.66 -21.03
N ASP A 82 1.00 19.26 -22.19
CA ASP A 82 2.02 19.76 -23.11
C ASP A 82 2.55 21.17 -22.73
N GLY A 83 2.43 21.56 -21.45
CA GLY A 83 2.92 22.82 -20.87
C GLY A 83 1.83 23.84 -20.49
N ALA A 84 2.24 24.92 -19.81
CA ALA A 84 1.34 25.87 -19.12
C ALA A 84 0.30 26.57 -20.01
N ASP A 85 0.55 26.71 -21.31
CA ASP A 85 -0.36 27.36 -22.28
C ASP A 85 -1.04 26.36 -23.23
N SER A 86 -0.88 25.05 -23.00
CA SER A 86 -1.44 24.01 -23.86
C SER A 86 -2.90 23.70 -23.54
N ARG A 87 -3.63 23.18 -24.55
CA ARG A 87 -4.97 22.58 -24.40
C ARG A 87 -4.95 21.06 -24.58
N SER A 88 -3.78 20.48 -24.80
CA SER A 88 -3.60 19.05 -24.98
C SER A 88 -3.19 18.45 -23.65
N GLU A 89 -4.03 17.56 -23.15
CA GLU A 89 -3.88 16.84 -21.90
C GLU A 89 -4.17 15.37 -22.16
N PHE A 90 -3.43 14.52 -21.47
CA PHE A 90 -3.66 13.09 -21.42
C PHE A 90 -3.83 12.68 -19.96
N GLU A 91 -4.93 11.99 -19.69
CA GLU A 91 -5.32 11.56 -18.35
C GLU A 91 -5.61 10.05 -18.36
N VAL A 92 -5.17 9.37 -17.30
CA VAL A 92 -5.52 7.97 -17.02
C VAL A 92 -5.98 7.88 -15.58
N ASP A 93 -7.25 7.53 -15.42
CA ASP A 93 -7.83 7.16 -14.14
C ASP A 93 -8.15 5.66 -14.12
N PHE A 94 -7.84 5.03 -12.99
CA PHE A 94 -8.22 3.66 -12.73
C PHE A 94 -8.64 3.49 -11.27
N GLU A 95 -9.77 2.83 -11.07
CA GLU A 95 -10.22 2.36 -9.76
C GLU A 95 -10.69 0.91 -9.91
N GLY A 96 -10.13 0.01 -9.10
CA GLY A 96 -10.53 -1.39 -9.14
C GLY A 96 -9.43 -2.33 -8.67
N ARG A 97 -9.46 -3.56 -9.20
CA ARG A 97 -8.55 -4.62 -8.74
C ARG A 97 -7.15 -4.50 -9.37
N PRO A 98 -6.09 -4.81 -8.60
CA PRO A 98 -4.72 -4.80 -9.10
C PRO A 98 -4.43 -5.72 -10.30
N ASP A 99 -5.08 -6.88 -10.38
CA ASP A 99 -4.91 -7.84 -11.48
C ASP A 99 -5.43 -7.25 -12.81
N VAL A 100 -6.57 -6.56 -12.75
CA VAL A 100 -7.17 -5.85 -13.88
C VAL A 100 -6.23 -4.74 -14.34
N PHE A 101 -5.70 -3.93 -13.42
CA PHE A 101 -4.74 -2.87 -13.74
C PHE A 101 -3.49 -3.42 -14.43
N ALA A 102 -2.83 -4.41 -13.82
CA ALA A 102 -1.60 -5.00 -14.35
C ALA A 102 -1.82 -5.66 -15.74
N SER A 103 -3.01 -6.21 -15.97
CA SER A 103 -3.39 -6.81 -17.25
C SER A 103 -3.72 -5.79 -18.35
N HIS A 104 -4.27 -4.63 -18.00
CA HIS A 104 -4.64 -3.57 -18.96
C HIS A 104 -3.46 -2.65 -19.27
N LEU A 105 -2.73 -2.20 -18.25
CA LEU A 105 -1.54 -1.37 -18.39
C LEU A 105 -0.29 -2.25 -18.45
N ARG A 106 -0.23 -3.13 -19.47
CA ARG A 106 0.84 -4.13 -19.64
C ARG A 106 2.24 -3.56 -19.78
N PHE A 107 2.34 -2.26 -20.06
CA PHE A 107 3.62 -1.58 -20.19
C PHE A 107 4.05 -1.06 -18.81
N ASN A 108 5.05 -1.70 -18.22
CA ASN A 108 5.80 -1.21 -17.05
C ASN A 108 6.58 0.11 -17.34
N MET A 109 6.32 0.76 -18.47
CA MET A 109 6.92 2.02 -18.88
C MET A 109 5.79 2.97 -19.28
N GLU A 110 5.80 4.15 -18.66
CA GLU A 110 5.02 5.31 -19.10
C GLU A 110 5.28 5.53 -20.59
N PRO A 111 4.24 5.74 -21.42
CA PRO A 111 4.45 5.96 -22.85
C PRO A 111 5.25 7.25 -23.07
N GLU A 112 6.49 7.11 -23.57
CA GLU A 112 7.43 8.23 -23.78
C GLU A 112 6.84 9.36 -24.66
N ASP A 113 5.92 9.01 -25.56
CA ASP A 113 5.27 9.93 -26.51
C ASP A 113 4.19 10.83 -25.88
N LEU A 114 3.70 10.52 -24.68
CA LEU A 114 2.63 11.27 -24.03
C LEU A 114 3.14 12.51 -23.30
N ALA A 115 4.45 12.58 -23.09
CA ALA A 115 5.01 13.37 -22.04
C ALA A 115 6.05 14.34 -22.63
N ASN A 116 5.63 15.58 -22.89
CA ASN A 116 6.57 16.63 -23.34
C ASN A 116 7.60 16.89 -22.23
N PRO A 117 8.91 16.93 -22.52
CA PRO A 117 9.94 17.31 -21.52
C PRO A 117 9.73 18.68 -20.88
N ASN A 118 9.03 19.60 -21.58
CA ASN A 118 8.69 20.94 -21.11
C ASN A 118 7.27 21.04 -20.50
N GLY A 119 6.55 19.92 -20.45
CA GLY A 119 5.19 19.80 -19.92
C GLY A 119 5.15 19.42 -18.43
N GLY A 120 4.02 19.67 -17.78
CA GLY A 120 3.75 19.21 -16.42
C GLY A 120 3.32 17.74 -16.41
N ARG A 121 3.66 17.04 -15.31
CA ARG A 121 3.25 15.65 -15.08
C ARG A 121 2.97 15.44 -13.60
N THR A 122 1.87 14.74 -13.31
CA THR A 122 1.52 14.26 -11.98
C THR A 122 1.09 12.81 -12.10
N ALA A 123 1.46 12.02 -11.09
CA ALA A 123 1.07 10.63 -11.02
C ALA A 123 0.96 10.24 -9.55
N GLU A 124 -0.14 9.57 -9.20
CA GLU A 124 -0.45 9.13 -7.85
C GLU A 124 -1.10 7.75 -7.92
N ALA A 125 -0.70 6.87 -7.01
CA ALA A 125 -1.26 5.55 -6.87
C ALA A 125 -1.50 5.25 -5.40
N GLU A 126 -2.66 4.68 -5.08
CA GLU A 126 -2.97 4.19 -3.74
C GLU A 126 -3.48 2.76 -3.81
N PHE A 127 -2.92 1.90 -2.97
CA PHE A 127 -3.39 0.53 -2.75
C PHE A 127 -3.98 0.46 -1.35
N ALA A 128 -5.26 0.10 -1.27
CA ALA A 128 -5.96 -0.16 -0.02
C ALA A 128 -6.16 -1.68 0.11
N ILE A 129 -5.52 -2.27 1.12
CA ILE A 129 -5.70 -3.66 1.51
C ILE A 129 -6.59 -3.63 2.74
N GLU A 130 -7.85 -4.02 2.60
CA GLU A 130 -8.84 -3.94 3.67
C GLU A 130 -9.33 -5.35 4.03
N PHE A 131 -9.04 -5.79 5.25
CA PHE A 131 -9.45 -7.11 5.73
C PHE A 131 -10.86 -7.03 6.31
N LYS A 132 -11.69 -8.03 5.99
CA LYS A 132 -13.04 -8.12 6.54
C LYS A 132 -12.94 -8.38 8.05
N ASN A 133 -13.95 -7.93 8.82
CA ASN A 133 -14.03 -8.11 10.28
C ASN A 133 -14.04 -9.57 10.79
N GLU A 134 -13.88 -10.56 9.92
CA GLU A 134 -13.78 -12.00 10.21
C GLU A 134 -12.45 -12.61 9.70
N ASP A 135 -11.63 -11.85 8.97
CA ASP A 135 -10.28 -12.22 8.52
C ASP A 135 -9.25 -11.44 9.36
N ASP A 136 -9.18 -11.79 10.64
CA ASP A 136 -8.28 -11.16 11.60
C ASP A 136 -6.82 -11.61 11.31
N ARG A 137 -6.13 -10.85 10.45
CA ARG A 137 -4.73 -11.09 10.12
C ARG A 137 -3.82 -10.68 11.28
N ILE A 138 -2.99 -11.61 11.71
CA ILE A 138 -2.04 -11.36 12.81
C ILE A 138 -0.96 -10.38 12.32
N TYR A 139 -0.72 -9.33 13.12
CA TYR A 139 0.30 -8.30 12.86
C TYR A 139 1.62 -8.86 12.31
N GLY A 140 2.24 -9.81 13.02
CA GLY A 140 3.56 -10.34 12.64
C GLY A 140 3.54 -11.00 11.26
N GLU A 141 2.58 -11.89 11.04
CA GLU A 141 2.46 -12.67 9.80
C GLU A 141 2.18 -11.77 8.60
N MET A 142 1.26 -10.81 8.75
CA MET A 142 0.85 -9.90 7.68
C MET A 142 2.01 -9.01 7.21
N PHE A 143 2.71 -8.36 8.14
CA PHE A 143 3.80 -7.47 7.74
C PHE A 143 5.02 -8.24 7.24
N ASP A 144 5.23 -9.49 7.67
CA ASP A 144 6.29 -10.36 7.15
C ASP A 144 5.97 -10.73 5.69
N ALA A 145 4.71 -11.08 5.39
CA ALA A 145 4.26 -11.34 4.02
C ALA A 145 4.39 -10.10 3.10
N LEU A 146 4.03 -8.91 3.59
CA LEU A 146 4.22 -7.67 2.84
C LEU A 146 5.70 -7.36 2.56
N ASP A 147 6.57 -7.57 3.56
CA ASP A 147 8.01 -7.38 3.38
C ASP A 147 8.54 -8.38 2.33
N GLU A 148 8.21 -9.67 2.44
CA GLU A 148 8.64 -10.68 1.45
C GLU A 148 8.18 -10.37 0.02
N LEU A 149 6.95 -9.87 -0.15
CA LEU A 149 6.40 -9.55 -1.47
C LEU A 149 7.02 -8.29 -2.09
N LEU A 150 7.27 -7.26 -1.27
CA LEU A 150 7.61 -5.93 -1.75
C LEU A 150 9.07 -5.51 -1.49
N ALA A 151 9.85 -6.24 -0.68
CA ALA A 151 11.26 -5.95 -0.35
C ALA A 151 12.25 -6.17 -1.50
N VAL A 152 11.77 -6.40 -2.71
CA VAL A 152 12.63 -6.29 -3.90
C VAL A 152 13.19 -4.86 -3.93
N ASP A 153 14.46 -4.71 -4.31
CA ASP A 153 15.11 -3.40 -4.37
C ASP A 153 14.44 -2.56 -5.47
N ASN A 154 13.43 -1.79 -5.05
CA ASN A 154 12.58 -1.02 -5.92
C ASN A 154 13.09 0.42 -5.95
N ALA A 155 13.17 1.00 -7.15
CA ALA A 155 13.65 2.37 -7.32
C ALA A 155 12.66 3.46 -6.83
N PHE A 156 11.54 3.09 -6.22
CA PHE A 156 10.49 4.01 -5.79
C PHE A 156 10.37 4.10 -4.27
N THR A 157 9.80 5.20 -3.81
CA THR A 157 9.44 5.42 -2.41
C THR A 157 7.93 5.34 -2.24
N VAL A 158 7.50 5.02 -1.02
CA VAL A 158 6.10 4.88 -0.64
C VAL A 158 5.84 5.62 0.67
N THR A 159 4.61 6.05 0.86
CA THR A 159 4.06 6.36 2.18
C THR A 159 3.11 5.25 2.57
N MET A 160 3.32 4.65 3.74
CA MET A 160 2.51 3.54 4.24
C MET A 160 1.74 3.95 5.49
N HIS A 161 0.51 3.45 5.57
CA HIS A 161 -0.36 3.59 6.72
C HIS A 161 -1.02 2.25 7.00
N THR A 162 -1.42 2.04 8.25
CA THR A 162 -2.09 0.82 8.66
C THR A 162 -3.01 1.10 9.83
N GLN A 163 -4.02 0.25 9.96
CA GLN A 163 -4.97 0.26 11.05
C GLN A 163 -4.84 -1.06 11.80
N ILE A 164 -4.58 -0.95 13.10
CA ILE A 164 -4.43 -2.09 14.01
C ILE A 164 -5.55 -2.01 15.05
N ARG A 165 -6.21 -3.14 15.28
CA ARG A 165 -7.10 -3.33 16.43
C ARG A 165 -6.41 -4.25 17.43
N VAL A 166 -6.56 -3.95 18.70
CA VAL A 166 -6.04 -4.77 19.80
C VAL A 166 -7.22 -5.43 20.49
N ILE A 167 -7.23 -6.76 20.50
CA ILE A 167 -8.30 -7.56 21.10
C ILE A 167 -7.75 -8.52 22.16
N GLU A 168 -8.63 -9.02 23.02
CA GLU A 168 -8.26 -10.10 23.91
C GLU A 168 -7.98 -11.38 23.10
N SER A 169 -6.89 -12.09 23.41
CA SER A 169 -6.48 -13.34 22.74
C SER A 169 -7.56 -14.43 22.81
N SER A 170 -8.47 -14.34 23.77
CA SER A 170 -9.63 -15.22 23.92
C SER A 170 -10.68 -15.03 22.81
N GLU A 171 -10.72 -13.85 22.18
CA GLU A 171 -11.62 -13.50 21.08
C GLU A 171 -11.09 -14.00 19.72
N VAL A 172 -9.77 -14.13 19.56
CA VAL A 172 -9.12 -14.64 18.34
C VAL A 172 -9.42 -16.13 18.10
N THR A 173 -9.54 -16.92 19.17
CA THR A 173 -9.66 -18.40 19.08
C THR A 173 -11.10 -18.88 18.80
N GLN A 174 -12.06 -17.97 18.65
CA GLN A 174 -13.47 -18.30 18.36
C GLN A 174 -13.84 -18.27 16.88
N LEU A 175 -12.85 -18.05 16.00
CA LEU A 175 -12.96 -18.12 14.54
C LEU A 175 -12.59 -19.52 14.01
#